data_AF-A0A9D8GWE6-F1
#
_entry.id   AF-A0A9D8GWE6-F1
#
_cell.length_a   1.000
_cell.length_b   1.000
_cell.length_c   1.000
_cell.angle_alpha   90.00
_cell.angle_beta   90.00
_cell.angle_gamma   90.00
#
_symmetry.space_group_name_H-M   'P 1'
#
loop_
_entity.id
_entity.type
_entity.pdbx_description
1 polymer ?
#
loop_
_entity_poly.entity_id
_entity_poly.type
_entity_poly.pdbx_seq_one_letter_code
_entity_poly.pdbx_strand_id
1 'polypeptide(L)'
;RLIARELERRHPQPTLFPERTRGFAETIAWWAEHQFMRPVALYVSGINADHMPAGLHEDRARLHGLPPPSIEAVRKAAIRNLHLVRPQIAWLADMIADGRPFLLGGTPCIADFAAYHVVWFFRGRHIDGRHELTPYPHLLAWRDRMAAIGHGTRRDIAPAEALAEARAGESAAPRPSQPQDGDPRPGERARVRPADNAKDWVEGEVNFIDAHEIALVREDPDVGRVAVHFPRLGYDWRSA
;
A
#
# COMPACT_ATOMS: atom_id res chain seq x y z
N ARG A 1 1.60 -2.96 3.23
CA ARG A 1 1.85 -3.47 4.62
C ARG A 1 2.43 -4.88 4.72
N LEU A 2 1.75 -5.97 4.28
CA LEU A 2 2.22 -7.34 4.56
C LEU A 2 3.57 -7.67 3.93
N ILE A 3 3.83 -7.18 2.70
CA ILE A 3 5.13 -7.29 2.04
C ILE A 3 6.26 -6.72 2.91
N ALA A 4 6.07 -5.58 3.57
CA ALA A 4 7.09 -5.00 4.45
C ALA A 4 7.38 -5.90 5.67
N ARG A 5 6.36 -6.61 6.19
CA ARG A 5 6.53 -7.58 7.29
C ARG A 5 7.22 -8.86 6.84
N GLU A 6 6.94 -9.31 5.62
CA GLU A 6 7.68 -10.41 4.98
C GLU A 6 9.16 -10.05 4.82
N LEU A 7 9.45 -8.84 4.32
CA LEU A 7 10.82 -8.34 4.18
C LEU A 7 11.53 -8.23 5.53
N GLU A 8 10.89 -7.68 6.55
CA GLU A 8 11.43 -7.63 7.92
C GLU A 8 11.75 -9.03 8.47
N ARG A 9 10.91 -10.02 8.21
CA ARG A 9 11.17 -11.40 8.67
C ARG A 9 12.39 -12.01 7.97
N ARG A 10 12.55 -11.77 6.67
CA ARG A 10 13.70 -12.27 5.88
C ARG A 10 15.00 -11.51 6.19
N HIS A 11 14.88 -10.21 6.42
CA HIS A 11 15.97 -9.26 6.59
C HIS A 11 15.66 -8.31 7.76
N PRO A 12 15.85 -8.75 9.01
CA PRO A 12 15.45 -7.97 10.20
C PRO A 12 16.32 -6.73 10.45
N GLN A 13 17.42 -6.55 9.71
CA GLN A 13 18.29 -5.39 9.80
C GLN A 13 18.62 -4.86 8.40
N PRO A 14 18.51 -3.54 8.16
CA PRO A 14 17.94 -2.54 9.08
C PRO A 14 16.43 -2.73 9.28
N THR A 15 15.95 -2.57 10.52
CA THR A 15 14.52 -2.78 10.86
C THR A 15 13.63 -1.67 10.32
N LEU A 16 12.49 -2.04 9.76
CA LEU A 16 11.39 -1.14 9.40
C LEU A 16 10.46 -0.82 10.58
N PHE A 17 10.59 -1.56 11.68
CA PHE A 17 9.68 -1.51 12.82
C PHE A 17 10.42 -1.32 14.16
N PRO A 18 11.12 -0.17 14.38
CA PRO A 18 11.81 0.10 15.63
C PRO A 18 10.86 0.04 16.83
N GLU A 19 11.17 -0.78 17.84
CA GLU A 19 10.26 -1.07 18.96
C GLU A 19 9.75 0.20 19.66
N ARG A 20 10.65 1.15 19.92
CA ARG A 20 10.34 2.42 20.61
C ARG A 20 9.29 3.27 19.89
N THR A 21 9.19 3.17 18.57
CA THR A 21 8.31 4.00 17.74
C THR A 21 7.27 3.20 16.97
N ARG A 22 7.17 1.87 17.20
CA ARG A 22 6.33 0.97 16.41
C ARG A 22 4.87 1.43 16.33
N GLY A 23 4.27 1.80 17.45
CA GLY A 23 2.88 2.29 17.50
C GLY A 23 2.67 3.53 16.63
N PHE A 24 3.51 4.55 16.80
CA PHE A 24 3.48 5.76 15.98
C PHE A 24 3.68 5.44 14.50
N ALA A 25 4.63 4.56 14.19
CA ALA A 25 4.97 4.23 12.81
C ALA A 25 3.81 3.55 12.07
N GLU A 26 3.13 2.62 12.73
CA GLU A 26 1.96 1.93 12.19
C GLU A 26 0.75 2.87 12.04
N THR A 27 0.53 3.79 12.98
CA THR A 27 -0.52 4.81 12.88
C THR A 27 -0.28 5.76 11.71
N ILE A 28 0.95 6.26 11.54
CA ILE A 28 1.30 7.15 10.42
C ILE A 28 1.18 6.39 9.10
N ALA A 29 1.68 5.15 9.03
CA ALA A 29 1.57 4.35 7.82
C ALA A 29 0.10 4.11 7.42
N TRP A 30 -0.75 3.75 8.38
CA TRP A 30 -2.17 3.56 8.15
C TRP A 30 -2.85 4.84 7.62
N TRP A 31 -2.61 5.97 8.29
CA TRP A 31 -3.14 7.27 7.85
C TRP A 31 -2.66 7.63 6.44
N ALA A 32 -1.36 7.50 6.16
CA ALA A 32 -0.78 7.88 4.88
C ALA A 32 -1.40 7.07 3.73
N GLU A 33 -1.50 5.75 3.89
CA GLU A 33 -2.05 4.84 2.86
C GLU A 33 -3.56 5.02 2.64
N HIS A 34 -4.34 5.34 3.69
CA HIS A 34 -5.82 5.30 3.61
C HIS A 34 -6.48 6.69 3.55
N GLN A 35 -5.91 7.68 4.23
CA GLN A 35 -6.51 9.01 4.36
C GLN A 35 -5.79 10.06 3.53
N PHE A 36 -4.47 9.92 3.35
CA PHE A 36 -3.69 10.90 2.58
C PHE A 36 -3.56 10.53 1.11
N MET A 37 -3.31 9.25 0.80
CA MET A 37 -3.10 8.79 -0.58
C MET A 37 -4.32 9.04 -1.46
N ARG A 38 -5.55 8.79 -0.98
CA ARG A 38 -6.78 8.95 -1.78
C ARG A 38 -6.99 10.38 -2.29
N PRO A 39 -6.98 11.44 -1.45
CA PRO A 39 -7.11 12.80 -1.94
C PRO A 39 -5.93 13.23 -2.81
N VAL A 40 -4.70 12.78 -2.53
CA VAL A 40 -3.54 13.03 -3.41
C VAL A 40 -3.72 12.38 -4.78
N ALA A 41 -4.20 11.14 -4.84
CA ALA A 41 -4.49 10.44 -6.09
C ALA A 41 -5.52 11.20 -6.94
N LEU A 42 -6.59 11.68 -6.30
CA LEU A 42 -7.64 12.46 -6.98
C LEU A 42 -7.15 13.84 -7.42
N TYR A 43 -6.30 14.48 -6.62
CA TYR A 43 -5.64 15.74 -7.00
C TYR A 43 -4.73 15.56 -8.21
N VAL A 44 -3.75 14.66 -8.13
CA VAL A 44 -2.77 14.42 -9.20
C VAL A 44 -3.45 13.90 -10.47
N SER A 45 -4.42 13.00 -10.35
CA SER A 45 -5.18 12.52 -11.52
C SER A 45 -6.06 13.61 -12.13
N GLY A 46 -6.66 14.46 -11.30
CA GLY A 46 -7.54 15.53 -11.77
C GLY A 46 -6.81 16.67 -12.48
N ILE A 47 -5.63 17.07 -12.00
CA ILE A 47 -4.80 18.04 -12.73
C ILE A 47 -4.24 17.44 -14.03
N ASN A 48 -4.11 16.11 -14.10
CA ASN A 48 -3.64 15.37 -15.29
C ASN A 48 -4.78 14.77 -16.12
N ALA A 49 -6.03 15.22 -15.97
CA ALA A 49 -7.20 14.51 -16.51
C ALA A 49 -7.08 14.20 -18.02
N ASP A 50 -6.51 15.12 -18.79
CA ASP A 50 -6.34 15.03 -20.25
C ASP A 50 -5.10 14.22 -20.70
N HIS A 51 -4.20 13.89 -19.77
CA HIS A 51 -2.92 13.24 -20.06
C HIS A 51 -2.85 11.80 -19.56
N MET A 52 -3.97 11.28 -19.04
CA MET A 52 -4.04 9.91 -18.56
C MET A 52 -4.12 8.93 -19.74
N PRO A 53 -3.53 7.74 -19.62
CA PRO A 53 -3.71 6.66 -20.58
C PRO A 53 -5.20 6.40 -20.87
N ALA A 54 -5.50 6.06 -22.13
CA ALA A 54 -6.85 5.73 -22.55
C ALA A 54 -7.44 4.59 -21.69
N GLY A 55 -8.71 4.71 -21.30
CA GLY A 55 -9.39 3.71 -20.47
C GLY A 55 -9.09 3.79 -18.97
N LEU A 56 -8.09 4.58 -18.54
CA LEU A 56 -7.67 4.58 -17.13
C LEU A 56 -8.74 5.18 -16.22
N HIS A 57 -9.46 6.21 -16.64
CA HIS A 57 -10.52 6.82 -15.82
C HIS A 57 -11.68 5.84 -15.62
N GLU A 58 -12.08 5.13 -16.67
CA GLU A 58 -13.13 4.12 -16.64
C GLU A 58 -12.74 2.93 -15.77
N ASP A 59 -11.51 2.46 -15.90
CA ASP A 59 -10.96 1.37 -15.09
C ASP A 59 -10.93 1.74 -13.59
N ARG A 60 -10.43 2.93 -13.25
CA ARG A 60 -10.43 3.41 -11.86
C ARG A 60 -11.85 3.62 -11.30
N ALA A 61 -12.80 4.06 -12.12
CA ALA A 61 -14.20 4.16 -11.71
C ALA A 61 -14.79 2.79 -11.41
N ARG A 62 -14.56 1.81 -12.29
CA ARG A 62 -15.00 0.41 -12.10
C ARG A 62 -14.42 -0.20 -10.83
N LEU A 63 -13.13 0.02 -10.56
CA LEU A 63 -12.45 -0.43 -9.33
C LEU A 63 -13.17 0.03 -8.05
N HIS A 64 -13.81 1.20 -8.10
CA HIS A 64 -14.57 1.79 -7.00
C HIS A 64 -16.09 1.58 -7.11
N GLY A 65 -16.58 0.81 -8.09
CA GLY A 65 -18.00 0.60 -8.32
C GLY A 65 -18.76 1.86 -8.76
N LEU A 66 -18.07 2.78 -9.43
CA LEU A 66 -18.61 4.06 -9.91
C LEU A 66 -18.80 4.04 -11.44
N PRO A 67 -19.75 4.84 -11.96
CA PRO A 67 -19.89 5.02 -13.40
C PRO A 67 -18.66 5.74 -13.98
N PRO A 68 -18.36 5.56 -15.29
CA PRO A 68 -17.34 6.33 -16.00
C PRO A 68 -17.51 7.83 -15.78
N PRO A 69 -16.46 8.55 -15.33
CA PRO A 69 -16.55 9.98 -15.09
C PRO A 69 -16.35 10.76 -16.39
N SER A 70 -16.91 11.97 -16.48
CA SER A 70 -16.48 12.94 -17.49
C SER A 70 -15.12 13.52 -17.10
N ILE A 71 -14.33 13.94 -18.08
CA ILE A 71 -13.04 14.64 -17.84
C ILE A 71 -13.25 15.87 -16.94
N GLU A 72 -14.34 16.60 -17.13
CA GLU A 72 -14.68 17.76 -16.29
C GLU A 72 -14.92 17.38 -14.82
N ALA A 73 -15.57 16.23 -14.56
CA ALA A 73 -15.73 15.73 -13.20
C ALA A 73 -14.38 15.37 -12.56
N VAL A 74 -13.45 14.79 -13.34
CA VAL A 74 -12.09 14.46 -12.87
C VAL A 74 -11.30 15.73 -12.55
N ARG A 75 -11.36 16.77 -13.39
CA ARG A 75 -10.74 18.07 -13.09
C ARG A 75 -11.30 18.72 -11.82
N LYS A 76 -12.64 18.75 -11.66
CA LYS A 76 -13.28 19.27 -10.44
C LYS A 76 -12.86 18.51 -9.18
N ALA A 77 -12.61 17.20 -9.30
CA ALA A 77 -12.11 16.42 -8.18
C ALA A 77 -10.73 16.93 -7.70
N ALA A 78 -9.87 17.45 -8.57
CA ALA A 78 -8.59 17.99 -8.13
C ALA A 78 -8.76 19.20 -7.21
N ILE A 79 -9.59 20.17 -7.60
CA ILE A 79 -9.84 21.38 -6.80
C ILE A 79 -10.37 21.00 -5.42
N ARG A 80 -11.38 20.13 -5.37
CA ARG A 80 -11.97 19.66 -4.10
C ARG A 80 -10.94 18.98 -3.21
N ASN A 81 -10.14 18.08 -3.76
CA ASN A 81 -9.21 17.28 -2.96
C ASN A 81 -7.97 18.08 -2.56
N LEU A 82 -7.58 19.13 -3.30
CA LEU A 82 -6.45 19.96 -2.93
C LEU A 82 -6.62 20.59 -1.53
N HIS A 83 -7.85 20.98 -1.18
CA HIS A 83 -8.17 21.47 0.17
C HIS A 83 -7.99 20.42 1.28
N LEU A 84 -8.08 19.13 0.94
CA LEU A 84 -7.80 18.02 1.86
C LEU A 84 -6.31 17.65 1.87
N VAL A 85 -5.60 17.87 0.77
CA VAL A 85 -4.18 17.55 0.60
C VAL A 85 -3.29 18.52 1.40
N ARG A 86 -3.52 19.84 1.27
CA ARG A 86 -2.63 20.85 1.87
C ARG A 86 -2.45 20.73 3.39
N PRO A 87 -3.51 20.56 4.21
CA PRO A 87 -3.34 20.37 5.65
C PRO A 87 -2.53 19.11 6.00
N GLN A 88 -2.67 18.05 5.19
CA GLN A 88 -1.99 16.78 5.41
C GLN A 88 -0.49 16.83 5.03
N ILE A 89 -0.12 17.64 4.02
CA ILE A 89 1.29 17.96 3.74
C ILE A 89 1.91 18.66 4.96
N ALA A 90 1.19 19.61 5.57
CA ALA A 90 1.68 20.34 6.73
C ALA A 90 1.97 19.41 7.91
N TRP A 91 1.16 18.37 8.15
CA TRP A 91 1.43 17.39 9.21
C TRP A 91 2.77 16.67 9.02
N LEU A 92 3.12 16.29 7.79
CA LEU A 92 4.45 15.71 7.52
C LEU A 92 5.56 16.74 7.68
N ALA A 93 5.34 17.97 7.25
CA ALA A 93 6.31 19.05 7.40
C ALA A 93 6.60 19.34 8.87
N ASP A 94 5.57 19.39 9.72
CA ASP A 94 5.69 19.62 11.16
C ASP A 94 6.49 18.51 11.86
N MET A 95 6.29 17.25 11.45
CA MET A 95 7.05 16.09 11.99
C MET A 95 8.56 16.19 11.75
N ILE A 96 8.97 16.93 10.72
CA ILE A 96 10.38 17.07 10.30
C ILE A 96 10.87 18.53 10.33
N ALA A 97 10.12 19.42 10.98
CA ALA A 97 10.41 20.84 11.02
C ALA A 97 11.74 21.16 11.72
N ASP A 98 12.20 20.28 12.61
CA ASP A 98 13.50 20.37 13.28
C ASP A 98 14.68 19.90 12.40
N GLY A 99 14.42 19.51 11.15
CA GLY A 99 15.44 19.08 10.20
C GLY A 99 15.96 17.65 10.43
N ARG A 100 15.31 16.85 11.30
CA ARG A 100 15.67 15.44 11.49
C ARG A 100 15.70 14.67 10.15
N PRO A 101 16.44 13.55 10.06
CA PRO A 101 16.60 12.86 8.78
C PRO A 101 15.34 12.10 8.35
N PHE A 102 14.59 11.51 9.29
CA PHE A 102 13.39 10.68 9.05
C PHE A 102 12.27 11.01 10.04
N LEU A 103 11.02 10.67 9.72
CA LEU A 103 9.82 11.12 10.45
C LEU A 103 9.90 10.81 11.95
N LEU A 104 10.40 9.61 12.30
CA LEU A 104 10.45 9.12 13.68
C LEU A 104 11.87 8.98 14.24
N GLY A 105 12.88 9.59 13.60
CA GLY A 105 14.23 9.68 14.16
C GLY A 105 15.36 9.59 13.14
N GLY A 106 16.43 8.89 13.53
CA GLY A 106 17.70 8.82 12.80
C GLY A 106 17.75 7.81 11.65
N THR A 107 16.81 6.86 11.59
CA THR A 107 16.74 5.79 10.59
C THR A 107 15.34 5.74 9.96
N PRO A 108 15.22 5.39 8.66
CA PRO A 108 13.91 5.27 8.03
C PRO A 108 13.15 4.09 8.65
N CYS A 109 11.84 4.22 8.76
CA CYS A 109 10.95 3.15 9.21
C CYS A 109 9.71 3.05 8.31
N ILE A 110 8.79 2.14 8.61
CA ILE A 110 7.58 1.93 7.79
C ILE A 110 6.75 3.22 7.59
N ALA A 111 6.77 4.15 8.56
CA ALA A 111 6.12 5.45 8.43
C ALA A 111 6.69 6.27 7.27
N ASP A 112 8.02 6.28 7.13
CA ASP A 112 8.70 7.02 6.07
C ASP A 112 8.35 6.47 4.71
N PHE A 113 8.38 5.15 4.52
CA PHE A 113 8.02 4.52 3.23
C PHE A 113 6.55 4.76 2.88
N ALA A 114 5.65 4.65 3.87
CA ALA A 114 4.23 4.91 3.67
C ALA A 114 3.94 6.40 3.38
N ALA A 115 4.62 7.36 4.01
CA ALA A 115 4.47 8.76 3.65
C ALA A 115 5.14 9.09 2.31
N TYR A 116 6.30 8.49 2.04
CA TYR A 116 7.13 8.80 0.88
C TYR A 116 6.41 8.46 -0.42
N HIS A 117 5.72 7.33 -0.52
CA HIS A 117 5.01 6.98 -1.75
C HIS A 117 3.93 8.01 -2.11
N VAL A 118 3.26 8.60 -1.10
CA VAL A 118 2.26 9.66 -1.31
C VAL A 118 2.93 10.94 -1.82
N VAL A 119 4.04 11.36 -1.19
CA VAL A 119 4.80 12.55 -1.61
C VAL A 119 5.44 12.36 -3.00
N TRP A 120 5.94 11.16 -3.29
CA TRP A 120 6.47 10.78 -4.59
C TRP A 120 5.41 10.89 -5.70
N PHE A 121 4.14 10.58 -5.37
CA PHE A 121 3.03 10.59 -6.33
C PHE A 121 2.81 11.95 -7.01
N PHE A 122 3.19 13.06 -6.36
CA PHE A 122 3.11 14.41 -6.93
C PHE A 122 3.95 14.59 -8.20
N ARG A 123 5.01 13.79 -8.40
CA ARG A 123 5.84 13.82 -9.61
C ARG A 123 5.27 12.93 -10.74
N GLY A 124 4.36 12.01 -10.43
CA GLY A 124 4.16 10.78 -11.19
C GLY A 124 3.44 10.87 -12.55
N ARG A 125 3.24 12.06 -13.14
CA ARG A 125 2.44 12.28 -14.35
C ARG A 125 2.97 13.43 -15.21
N HIS A 126 2.22 13.82 -16.24
CA HIS A 126 2.60 14.86 -17.20
C HIS A 126 2.75 16.24 -16.54
N ILE A 127 1.79 16.63 -15.71
CA ILE A 127 1.80 17.86 -14.91
C ILE A 127 2.37 17.55 -13.53
N ASP A 128 3.40 18.31 -13.15
CA ASP A 128 4.13 18.18 -11.89
C ASP A 128 3.42 18.91 -10.73
N GLY A 129 2.92 18.13 -9.76
CA GLY A 129 2.24 18.64 -8.58
C GLY A 129 3.19 19.09 -7.45
N ARG A 130 4.52 18.95 -7.59
CA ARG A 130 5.47 19.19 -6.50
C ARG A 130 5.55 20.65 -6.04
N HIS A 131 4.97 21.61 -6.78
CA HIS A 131 4.87 23.01 -6.34
C HIS A 131 4.13 23.16 -5.00
N GLU A 132 3.20 22.24 -4.67
CA GLU A 132 2.52 22.19 -3.38
C GLU A 132 3.47 21.86 -2.21
N LEU A 133 4.66 21.32 -2.49
CA LEU A 133 5.67 20.94 -1.50
C LEU A 133 6.75 22.03 -1.33
N THR A 134 6.85 22.99 -2.25
CA THR A 134 7.86 24.07 -2.24
C THR A 134 7.94 24.85 -0.92
N PRO A 135 6.82 25.11 -0.20
CA PRO A 135 6.89 25.79 1.10
C PRO A 135 7.63 25.03 2.21
N TYR A 136 7.95 23.74 2.01
CA TYR A 136 8.44 22.85 3.06
C TYR A 136 9.84 22.28 2.73
N PRO A 137 10.92 23.05 2.92
CA PRO A 137 12.27 22.65 2.52
C PRO A 137 12.77 21.38 3.24
N HIS A 138 12.45 21.20 4.53
CA HIS A 138 12.82 19.98 5.26
C HIS A 138 12.10 18.73 4.74
N LEU A 139 10.84 18.87 4.30
CA LEU A 139 10.09 17.79 3.67
C LEU A 139 10.70 17.42 2.31
N LEU A 140 11.11 18.41 1.51
CA LEU A 140 11.81 18.16 0.24
C LEU A 140 13.14 17.43 0.46
N ALA A 141 13.93 17.86 1.44
CA ALA A 141 15.17 17.20 1.80
C ALA A 141 14.95 15.75 2.29
N TRP A 142 13.89 15.52 3.08
CA TRP A 142 13.49 14.18 3.50
C TRP A 142 13.07 13.30 2.32
N ARG A 143 12.26 13.83 1.39
CA ARG A 143 11.88 13.12 0.15
C ARG A 143 13.12 12.68 -0.63
N ASP A 144 14.10 13.56 -0.76
CA ASP A 144 15.31 13.27 -1.53
C ASP A 144 16.17 12.20 -0.85
N ARG A 145 16.24 12.21 0.49
CA ARG A 145 16.87 11.12 1.25
C ARG A 145 16.15 9.78 1.05
N MET A 146 14.82 9.77 1.07
CA MET A 146 14.04 8.56 0.80
C MET A 146 14.24 8.05 -0.64
N ALA A 147 14.32 8.95 -1.61
CA ALA A 147 14.62 8.59 -3.00
C ALA A 147 16.01 7.96 -3.16
N ALA A 148 16.99 8.45 -2.41
CA ALA A 148 18.38 7.98 -2.45
C ALA A 148 18.58 6.55 -1.90
N ILE A 149 17.61 5.98 -1.17
CA ILE A 149 17.65 4.58 -0.72
C ILE A 149 17.71 3.62 -1.92
N GLY A 150 17.08 3.99 -3.04
CA GLY A 150 17.07 3.18 -4.26
C GLY A 150 16.18 1.94 -4.17
N HIS A 151 16.32 1.04 -5.15
CA HIS A 151 15.42 -0.12 -5.34
C HIS A 151 16.15 -1.48 -5.27
N GLY A 152 17.40 -1.49 -4.78
CA GLY A 152 18.22 -2.70 -4.72
C GLY A 152 18.58 -3.26 -6.10
N THR A 153 18.94 -4.54 -6.15
CA THR A 153 19.25 -5.27 -7.38
C THR A 153 18.01 -6.03 -7.86
N ARG A 154 17.59 -5.78 -9.10
CA ARG A 154 16.43 -6.40 -9.74
C ARG A 154 16.84 -7.14 -11.00
N ARG A 155 16.26 -8.33 -11.20
CA ARG A 155 16.25 -9.06 -12.48
C ARG A 155 14.81 -9.15 -12.97
N ASP A 156 14.58 -8.85 -14.24
CA ASP A 156 13.28 -9.00 -14.85
C ASP A 156 13.05 -10.47 -15.22
N ILE A 157 11.85 -10.97 -14.92
CA ILE A 157 11.36 -12.29 -15.33
C ILE A 157 10.07 -12.13 -16.11
N ALA A 158 9.81 -13.05 -17.03
CA ALA A 158 8.55 -13.05 -17.77
C ALA A 158 7.38 -13.48 -16.86
N PRO A 159 6.15 -13.01 -17.09
CA PRO A 159 4.99 -13.49 -16.32
C PRO A 159 4.83 -15.02 -16.34
N ALA A 160 5.12 -15.67 -17.47
CA ALA A 160 5.12 -17.13 -17.58
C ALA A 160 6.19 -17.81 -16.71
N GLU A 161 7.37 -17.19 -16.53
CA GLU A 161 8.41 -17.69 -15.62
C GLU A 161 7.89 -17.64 -14.18
N ALA A 162 7.24 -16.54 -13.76
CA ALA A 162 6.66 -16.43 -12.42
C ALA A 162 5.57 -17.48 -12.14
N LEU A 163 4.71 -17.78 -13.12
CA LEU A 163 3.69 -18.84 -12.98
C LEU A 163 4.33 -20.23 -12.92
N ALA A 164 5.38 -20.48 -13.71
CA ALA A 164 6.11 -21.74 -13.66
C ALA A 164 6.80 -21.95 -12.31
N GLU A 165 7.42 -20.91 -11.74
CA GLU A 165 8.01 -20.95 -10.39
C GLU A 165 6.94 -21.20 -9.32
N ALA A 166 5.77 -20.57 -9.41
CA ALA A 166 4.66 -20.82 -8.50
C ALA A 166 4.15 -22.28 -8.59
N ARG A 167 4.06 -22.84 -9.81
CA ARG A 167 3.65 -24.23 -10.03
C ARG A 167 4.66 -25.26 -9.52
N ALA A 168 5.95 -24.96 -9.66
CA ALA A 168 7.03 -25.85 -9.22
C ALA A 168 7.33 -25.73 -7.73
N GLY A 169 7.02 -24.58 -7.13
CA GLY A 169 7.27 -24.29 -5.72
C GLY A 169 6.24 -24.92 -4.79
N GLU A 170 6.68 -25.24 -3.58
CA GLU A 170 5.80 -25.58 -2.48
C GLU A 170 5.62 -24.37 -1.56
N SER A 171 4.37 -24.12 -1.13
CA SER A 171 4.11 -23.08 -0.14
C SER A 171 4.83 -23.40 1.16
N ALA A 172 5.49 -22.41 1.75
CA ALA A 172 6.20 -22.58 3.01
C ALA A 172 5.26 -23.10 4.12
N ALA A 173 5.79 -23.92 5.02
CA ALA A 173 5.06 -24.37 6.19
C ALA A 173 4.55 -23.16 6.99
N PRO A 174 3.27 -23.13 7.38
CA PRO A 174 2.71 -21.99 8.10
C PRO A 174 3.38 -21.85 9.48
N ARG A 175 3.46 -20.61 9.94
CA ARG A 175 3.80 -20.32 11.33
C ARG A 175 2.68 -20.82 12.25
N PRO A 176 2.91 -20.95 13.58
CA PRO A 176 1.83 -21.24 14.51
C PRO A 176 0.76 -20.13 14.48
N SER A 177 -0.47 -20.51 14.16
CA SER A 177 -1.62 -19.59 14.14
C SER A 177 -2.00 -19.13 15.55
N GLN A 178 -2.49 -17.90 15.65
CA GLN A 178 -3.02 -17.27 16.86
C GLN A 178 -4.38 -16.62 16.55
N PRO A 179 -5.42 -17.44 16.28
CA PRO A 179 -6.76 -16.93 16.00
C PRO A 179 -7.34 -16.17 17.20
N GLN A 180 -8.09 -15.11 16.91
CA GLN A 180 -8.90 -14.35 17.86
C GLN A 180 -10.31 -14.95 17.96
N ASP A 181 -11.10 -14.49 18.93
CA ASP A 181 -12.48 -14.95 19.10
C ASP A 181 -13.32 -14.69 17.84
N GLY A 182 -13.96 -15.74 17.34
CA GLY A 182 -14.77 -15.70 16.12
C GLY A 182 -14.00 -15.93 14.82
N ASP A 183 -12.67 -15.99 14.84
CA ASP A 183 -11.87 -16.28 13.65
C ASP A 183 -12.09 -17.72 13.13
N PRO A 184 -11.93 -17.93 11.81
CA PRO A 184 -11.89 -19.27 11.26
C PRO A 184 -10.61 -19.97 11.74
N ARG A 185 -10.72 -21.27 12.00
CA ARG A 185 -9.58 -22.09 12.40
C ARG A 185 -8.79 -22.55 11.18
N PRO A 186 -7.47 -22.80 11.31
CA PRO A 186 -6.72 -23.50 10.27
C PRO A 186 -7.42 -24.79 9.84
N GLY A 187 -7.54 -25.02 8.53
CA GLY A 187 -8.28 -26.12 7.92
C GLY A 187 -9.75 -25.81 7.58
N GLU A 188 -10.32 -24.70 8.09
CA GLU A 188 -11.67 -24.26 7.72
C GLU A 188 -11.66 -23.46 6.42
N ARG A 189 -12.82 -23.35 5.75
CA ARG A 189 -12.96 -22.52 4.56
C ARG A 189 -13.28 -21.07 4.93
N ALA A 190 -12.61 -20.15 4.25
CA ALA A 190 -12.86 -18.73 4.37
C ALA A 190 -12.72 -18.03 3.03
N ARG A 191 -13.19 -16.78 2.99
CA ARG A 191 -12.97 -15.86 1.88
C ARG A 191 -12.53 -14.51 2.38
N VAL A 192 -11.65 -13.85 1.63
CA VAL A 192 -11.03 -12.56 1.96
C VAL A 192 -11.13 -11.63 0.76
N ARG A 193 -11.36 -10.33 0.99
CA ARG A 193 -11.31 -9.28 -0.04
C ARG A 193 -10.85 -7.94 0.55
N PRO A 194 -10.35 -7.00 -0.25
CA PRO A 194 -10.12 -5.63 0.24
C PRO A 194 -11.45 -4.97 0.63
N ALA A 195 -11.42 -4.15 1.69
CA ALA A 195 -12.61 -3.50 2.23
C ALA A 195 -13.00 -2.21 1.48
N ASP A 196 -12.07 -1.61 0.73
CA ASP A 196 -12.20 -0.26 0.19
C ASP A 196 -12.47 -0.21 -1.33
N ASN A 197 -11.76 -1.02 -2.13
CA ASN A 197 -11.85 -1.08 -3.59
C ASN A 197 -11.54 -2.51 -4.09
N ALA A 198 -11.73 -2.80 -5.38
CA ALA A 198 -11.40 -4.13 -5.95
C ALA A 198 -11.97 -5.30 -5.13
N LYS A 199 -13.27 -5.23 -4.80
CA LYS A 199 -13.93 -6.04 -3.75
C LYS A 199 -14.23 -7.49 -4.16
N ASP A 200 -13.37 -8.07 -4.98
CA ASP A 200 -13.45 -9.46 -5.43
C ASP A 200 -13.02 -10.40 -4.30
N TRP A 201 -13.79 -11.47 -4.09
CA TRP A 201 -13.49 -12.46 -3.06
C TRP A 201 -12.42 -13.43 -3.55
N VAL A 202 -11.41 -13.65 -2.70
CA VAL A 202 -10.50 -14.79 -2.81
C VAL A 202 -10.94 -15.83 -1.78
N GLU A 203 -11.26 -17.03 -2.23
CA GLU A 203 -11.72 -18.14 -1.39
C GLU A 203 -10.66 -19.23 -1.28
N GLY A 204 -10.59 -19.90 -0.13
CA GLY A 204 -9.67 -20.99 0.12
C GLY A 204 -9.80 -21.58 1.51
N GLU A 205 -8.91 -22.52 1.82
CA GLU A 205 -8.75 -23.10 3.15
C GLU A 205 -7.80 -22.23 3.98
N VAL A 206 -8.14 -21.94 5.24
CA VAL A 206 -7.27 -21.17 6.13
C VAL A 206 -6.02 -21.99 6.45
N ASN A 207 -4.87 -21.53 5.97
CA ASN A 207 -3.57 -22.13 6.25
C ASN A 207 -2.89 -21.48 7.45
N PHE A 208 -3.12 -20.18 7.63
CA PHE A 208 -2.53 -19.39 8.71
C PHE A 208 -3.43 -18.23 9.11
N ILE A 209 -3.47 -17.91 10.41
CA ILE A 209 -4.14 -16.71 10.92
C ILE A 209 -3.49 -16.20 12.22
N ASP A 210 -3.25 -14.89 12.31
CA ASP A 210 -2.86 -14.18 13.54
C ASP A 210 -3.53 -12.80 13.63
N ALA A 211 -3.05 -11.92 14.51
CA ALA A 211 -3.59 -10.56 14.66
C ALA A 211 -3.34 -9.62 13.48
N HIS A 212 -2.48 -10.01 12.52
CA HIS A 212 -2.04 -9.16 11.42
C HIS A 212 -2.33 -9.74 10.05
N GLU A 213 -2.46 -11.06 9.93
CA GLU A 213 -2.47 -11.77 8.67
C GLU A 213 -3.48 -12.92 8.67
N ILE A 214 -4.12 -13.14 7.53
CA ILE A 214 -4.83 -14.37 7.19
C ILE A 214 -4.28 -14.89 5.87
N ALA A 215 -3.93 -16.18 5.81
CA ALA A 215 -3.46 -16.82 4.59
C ALA A 215 -4.41 -17.94 4.19
N LEU A 216 -4.83 -17.93 2.92
CA LEU A 216 -5.71 -18.93 2.34
C LEU A 216 -4.91 -19.77 1.35
N VAL A 217 -5.04 -21.09 1.44
CA VAL A 217 -4.57 -22.00 0.39
C VAL A 217 -5.71 -22.26 -0.58
N ARG A 218 -5.40 -22.13 -1.87
CA ARG A 218 -6.32 -22.37 -2.98
C ARG A 218 -5.65 -23.19 -4.06
N GLU A 219 -6.47 -23.93 -4.80
CA GLU A 219 -6.07 -24.60 -6.03
C GLU A 219 -6.38 -23.70 -7.23
N ASP A 220 -5.42 -23.61 -8.14
CA ASP A 220 -5.53 -22.86 -9.37
C ASP A 220 -5.09 -23.73 -10.56
N PRO A 221 -5.83 -23.78 -11.67
CA PRO A 221 -5.46 -24.62 -12.82
C PRO A 221 -4.06 -24.31 -13.38
N ASP A 222 -3.60 -23.07 -13.27
CA ASP A 222 -2.34 -22.65 -13.87
C ASP A 222 -1.14 -22.78 -12.94
N VAL A 223 -1.34 -22.75 -11.62
CA VAL A 223 -0.23 -22.76 -10.64
C VAL A 223 -0.36 -23.80 -9.55
N GLY A 224 -1.41 -24.63 -9.57
CA GLY A 224 -1.66 -25.64 -8.54
C GLY A 224 -1.99 -25.01 -7.20
N ARG A 225 -1.46 -25.62 -6.12
CA ARG A 225 -1.76 -25.26 -4.74
C ARG A 225 -0.90 -24.10 -4.25
N VAL A 226 -1.51 -22.94 -4.06
CA VAL A 226 -0.80 -21.71 -3.62
C VAL A 226 -1.41 -21.10 -2.36
N ALA A 227 -0.55 -20.66 -1.44
CA ALA A 227 -0.94 -19.84 -0.30
C ALA A 227 -0.96 -18.35 -0.68
N VAL A 228 -2.11 -17.70 -0.49
CA VAL A 228 -2.30 -16.26 -0.72
C VAL A 228 -2.47 -15.58 0.63
N HIS A 229 -1.63 -14.59 0.90
CA HIS A 229 -1.53 -13.95 2.21
C HIS A 229 -2.11 -12.54 2.18
N PHE A 230 -2.97 -12.22 3.15
CA PHE A 230 -3.66 -10.94 3.26
C PHE A 230 -3.41 -10.30 4.62
N PRO A 231 -3.15 -8.98 4.69
CA PRO A 231 -3.20 -8.29 5.97
C PRO A 231 -4.66 -8.25 6.46
N ARG A 232 -4.87 -8.34 7.77
CA ARG A 232 -6.23 -8.23 8.34
C ARG A 232 -6.79 -6.83 8.26
N LEU A 233 -5.96 -5.84 8.58
CA LEU A 233 -6.37 -4.44 8.51
C LEU A 233 -6.47 -4.01 7.04
N GLY A 234 -7.65 -3.53 6.66
CA GLY A 234 -7.99 -3.13 5.28
C GLY A 234 -8.73 -4.20 4.47
N TYR A 235 -8.99 -5.37 5.05
CA TYR A 235 -9.63 -6.50 4.37
C TYR A 235 -10.84 -7.02 5.16
N ASP A 236 -11.90 -7.37 4.43
CA ASP A 236 -13.02 -8.13 4.96
C ASP A 236 -12.68 -9.61 4.85
N TRP A 237 -13.05 -10.41 5.86
CA TRP A 237 -13.07 -11.87 5.75
C TRP A 237 -14.42 -12.42 6.22
N ARG A 238 -14.79 -13.60 5.72
CA ARG A 238 -15.97 -14.36 6.15
C ARG A 238 -15.66 -15.85 6.15
N SER A 239 -16.21 -16.60 7.10
CA SER A 239 -16.32 -18.06 6.97
C SER A 239 -17.19 -18.36 5.74
N ALA A 240 -16.78 -19.36 4.96
CA ALA A 240 -17.49 -19.78 3.75
C ALA A 240 -18.60 -20.77 4.08
#